data_AF-A0A4U5MU47-F1
#
_entry.id   AF-A0A4U5MU47-F1
#
_cell.length_a   1.000
_cell.length_b   1.000
_cell.length_c   1.000
_cell.angle_alpha   90.00
_cell.angle_beta   90.00
_cell.angle_gamma   90.00
#
_symmetry.space_group_name_H-M   'P 1'
#
loop_
_entity.id
_entity.type
_entity.pdbx_description
1 polymer ?
#
loop_
_entity_poly.entity_id
_entity_poly.type
_entity_poly.pdbx_seq_one_letter_code
_entity_poly.pdbx_strand_id
1 'polypeptide(L)'
;MYIRSNAYFDLDLSKIIAHLDTNKKVTPFKKQKEDLSVIGRELLEALQYTKTFVCPSAAEALRTNEDLTALILFAVIHSSQHIEQSTELMSSMTALKLVFKELHRYDNTYQRHASHWGQLVLLLSPLITAASKFGNYFSTAQMFFNGTIFARVQGDGHLDNCYVKDTEVQYRDDSD
;
A
#
# COMPACT_ATOMS: atom_id res chain seq x y z
N MET A 1 -9.41 -6.52 -9.52
CA MET A 1 -8.76 -6.17 -8.23
C MET A 1 -9.76 -5.33 -7.46
N TYR A 2 -10.11 -5.74 -6.24
CA TYR A 2 -11.07 -5.00 -5.42
C TYR A 2 -10.37 -3.82 -4.76
N ILE A 3 -10.84 -2.61 -5.04
CA ILE A 3 -10.42 -1.39 -4.30
C ILE A 3 -11.43 -1.08 -3.18
N ARG A 4 -12.69 -1.50 -3.35
CA ARG A 4 -13.76 -1.54 -2.34
C ARG A 4 -14.54 -2.85 -2.47
N SER A 5 -15.25 -3.27 -1.42
CA SER A 5 -16.00 -4.54 -1.35
C SER A 5 -16.97 -4.78 -2.53
N ASN A 6 -17.44 -3.73 -3.20
CA ASN A 6 -18.41 -3.84 -4.30
C ASN A 6 -17.97 -3.13 -5.60
N ALA A 7 -16.73 -2.65 -5.71
CA ALA A 7 -16.25 -1.95 -6.91
C ALA A 7 -15.19 -2.78 -7.64
N TYR A 8 -15.60 -3.41 -8.74
CA TYR A 8 -14.69 -4.12 -9.63
C TYR A 8 -14.19 -3.17 -10.72
N PHE A 9 -12.91 -2.81 -10.64
CA PHE A 9 -12.22 -2.19 -11.75
C PHE A 9 -11.57 -3.30 -12.57
N ASP A 10 -12.05 -3.53 -13.79
CA ASP A 10 -11.43 -4.40 -14.81
C ASP A 10 -10.08 -3.86 -15.29
N LEU A 11 -9.37 -3.06 -14.48
CA LEU A 11 -8.25 -2.22 -14.95
C LEU A 11 -8.68 -1.38 -16.17
N ASP A 12 -9.94 -0.92 -16.14
CA ASP A 12 -10.55 -0.10 -17.17
C ASP A 12 -10.38 1.37 -16.79
N LEU A 13 -9.63 2.10 -17.61
CA LEU A 13 -9.37 3.52 -17.42
C LEU A 13 -10.67 4.34 -17.31
N SER A 14 -11.70 4.01 -18.09
CA SER A 14 -12.97 4.74 -18.08
C SER A 14 -13.70 4.55 -16.75
N LYS A 15 -13.69 3.34 -16.19
CA LYS A 15 -14.26 3.05 -14.87
C LYS A 15 -13.46 3.76 -13.76
N ILE A 16 -12.13 3.77 -13.87
CA ILE A 16 -11.26 4.49 -12.93
C ILE A 16 -11.55 6.00 -12.95
N ILE A 17 -11.61 6.61 -14.14
CA ILE A 17 -11.95 8.02 -14.29
C ILE A 17 -13.34 8.29 -13.73
N ALA A 18 -14.34 7.48 -14.07
CA ALA A 18 -15.70 7.64 -13.56
C ALA A 18 -15.77 7.54 -12.02
N HIS A 19 -14.92 6.70 -11.42
CA HIS A 19 -14.81 6.62 -9.96
C HIS A 19 -14.16 7.87 -9.36
N LEU A 20 -13.09 8.38 -9.97
CA LEU A 20 -12.44 9.62 -9.56
C LEU A 20 -13.35 10.85 -9.74
N ASP A 21 -14.30 10.78 -10.69
CA ASP A 21 -15.26 11.83 -11.03
C ASP A 21 -16.55 11.81 -10.18
N THR A 22 -16.65 10.94 -9.18
CA THR A 22 -17.85 10.82 -8.33
C THR A 22 -18.23 12.10 -7.57
N ASN A 23 -17.32 13.08 -7.48
CA ASN A 23 -17.55 14.39 -6.85
C ASN A 23 -17.95 15.48 -7.85
N LYS A 24 -19.22 15.45 -8.28
CA LYS A 24 -19.86 16.43 -9.21
C LYS A 24 -19.90 17.89 -8.73
N LYS A 25 -19.35 18.23 -7.56
CA LYS A 25 -19.59 19.53 -6.89
C LYS A 25 -18.59 20.64 -7.19
N VAL A 26 -17.45 20.36 -7.84
CA VAL A 26 -16.39 21.38 -7.97
C VAL A 26 -15.92 21.49 -9.42
N THR A 27 -16.34 22.58 -10.05
CA THR A 27 -15.90 23.19 -11.33
C THR A 27 -16.30 22.50 -12.64
N PRO A 28 -16.85 23.24 -13.63
CA PRO A 28 -17.19 22.70 -14.94
C PRO A 28 -16.10 23.02 -15.98
N PHE A 29 -15.11 22.16 -16.27
CA PHE A 29 -14.19 22.44 -17.39
C PHE A 29 -13.58 21.19 -18.05
N LYS A 30 -13.37 21.25 -19.38
CA LYS A 30 -12.62 20.25 -20.19
C LYS A 30 -11.28 19.83 -19.56
N LYS A 31 -10.58 20.78 -18.93
CA LYS A 31 -9.30 20.56 -18.26
C LYS A 31 -9.39 19.52 -17.12
N GLN A 32 -10.52 19.47 -16.42
CA GLN A 32 -10.78 18.48 -15.37
C GLN A 32 -10.74 17.05 -15.90
N LYS A 33 -11.30 16.80 -17.10
CA LYS A 33 -11.31 15.46 -17.70
C LYS A 33 -9.91 15.03 -18.12
N GLU A 34 -9.10 15.96 -18.64
CA GLU A 34 -7.71 15.71 -19.02
C GLU A 34 -6.87 15.39 -17.79
N ASP A 35 -6.98 16.20 -16.73
CA ASP A 35 -6.26 16.00 -15.47
C ASP A 35 -6.68 14.68 -14.79
N LEU A 36 -7.98 14.38 -14.72
CA LEU A 36 -8.49 13.09 -14.23
C LEU A 36 -8.01 11.91 -15.07
N SER A 37 -7.84 12.10 -16.38
CA SER A 37 -7.28 11.06 -17.25
C SER A 37 -5.78 10.84 -17.03
N VAL A 38 -5.02 11.85 -16.61
CA VAL A 38 -3.62 11.69 -16.18
C VAL A 38 -3.58 10.87 -14.89
N ILE A 39 -4.31 11.31 -13.86
CA ILE A 39 -4.39 10.62 -12.56
C ILE A 39 -4.88 9.17 -12.72
N GLY A 40 -5.90 8.96 -13.54
CA GLY A 40 -6.45 7.64 -13.82
C GLY A 40 -5.46 6.71 -14.51
N ARG A 41 -4.61 7.24 -15.41
CA ARG A 41 -3.55 6.46 -16.07
C ARG A 41 -2.46 6.07 -15.08
N GLU A 42 -2.01 6.99 -14.23
CA GLU A 42 -1.01 6.69 -13.20
C GLU A 42 -1.49 5.60 -12.24
N LEU A 43 -2.75 5.70 -11.78
CA LEU A 43 -3.35 4.66 -10.95
C LEU A 43 -3.46 3.32 -11.70
N LEU A 44 -3.92 3.35 -12.95
CA LEU A 44 -4.03 2.15 -13.78
C LEU A 44 -2.68 1.46 -13.95
N GLU A 45 -1.63 2.20 -14.23
CA GLU A 45 -0.26 1.67 -14.35
C GLU A 45 0.22 1.05 -13.03
N ALA A 46 -0.02 1.70 -11.89
CA ALA A 46 0.33 1.17 -10.57
C ALA A 46 -0.39 -0.16 -10.29
N LEU A 47 -1.69 -0.23 -10.59
CA LEU A 47 -2.51 -1.43 -10.41
C LEU A 47 -2.10 -2.55 -11.36
N GLN A 48 -1.84 -2.23 -12.64
CA GLN A 48 -1.35 -3.19 -13.63
C GLN A 48 0.00 -3.76 -13.23
N TYR A 49 0.94 -2.90 -12.79
CA TYR A 49 2.25 -3.33 -12.32
C TYR A 49 2.13 -4.25 -11.11
N THR A 50 1.30 -3.88 -10.13
CA THR A 50 1.05 -4.69 -8.93
C THR A 50 0.50 -6.05 -9.31
N LYS A 51 -0.53 -6.11 -10.17
CA LYS A 51 -1.12 -7.37 -10.62
C LYS A 51 -0.14 -8.24 -11.41
N THR A 52 0.71 -7.64 -12.24
CA THR A 52 1.59 -8.37 -13.17
C THR A 52 2.87 -8.85 -12.50
N PHE A 53 3.44 -8.08 -11.57
CA PHE A 53 4.75 -8.36 -11.00
C PHE A 53 4.70 -8.62 -9.50
N VAL A 54 3.97 -7.80 -8.73
CA VAL A 54 3.94 -7.94 -7.27
C VAL A 54 3.14 -9.17 -6.85
N CYS A 55 1.90 -9.33 -7.33
CA CYS A 55 1.03 -10.43 -6.92
C CYS A 55 1.63 -11.82 -7.20
N PRO A 56 2.19 -12.12 -8.39
CA PRO A 56 2.81 -13.42 -8.65
C PRO A 56 4.05 -13.66 -7.79
N SER A 57 4.92 -12.65 -7.67
CA SER A 57 6.14 -12.76 -6.85
C SER A 57 5.80 -12.96 -5.37
N ALA A 58 4.77 -12.26 -4.87
CA ALA A 58 4.28 -12.41 -3.52
C ALA A 58 3.66 -13.79 -3.27
N ALA A 59 2.87 -14.31 -4.23
CA ALA A 59 2.28 -15.64 -4.12
C ALA A 59 3.35 -16.76 -4.10
N GLU A 60 4.49 -16.56 -4.76
CA GLU A 60 5.61 -17.51 -4.72
C GLU A 60 6.41 -17.43 -3.41
N ALA A 61 6.68 -16.20 -2.94
CA ALA A 61 7.60 -15.94 -1.84
C ALA A 61 6.92 -15.93 -0.45
N LEU A 62 5.65 -15.53 -0.33
CA LEU A 62 4.94 -15.42 0.94
C LEU A 62 4.10 -16.66 1.20
N ARG A 63 4.62 -17.58 2.01
CA ARG A 63 3.97 -18.85 2.35
C ARG A 63 3.37 -18.83 3.75
N THR A 64 3.98 -18.08 4.67
CA THR A 64 3.53 -17.98 6.05
C THR A 64 3.50 -16.52 6.54
N ASN A 65 2.90 -16.30 7.70
CA ASN A 65 2.84 -14.97 8.32
C ASN A 65 4.25 -14.47 8.73
N GLU A 66 5.16 -15.38 9.03
CA GLU A 66 6.57 -15.08 9.31
C GLU A 66 7.27 -14.50 8.08
N ASP A 67 6.94 -14.96 6.88
CA ASP A 67 7.49 -14.43 5.62
C ASP A 67 7.06 -12.98 5.40
N LEU A 68 5.77 -12.70 5.64
CA LEU A 68 5.23 -11.35 5.58
C LEU A 68 5.88 -10.45 6.63
N THR A 69 6.09 -10.96 7.85
CA THR A 69 6.76 -10.23 8.93
C THR A 69 8.21 -9.91 8.54
N ALA A 70 8.95 -10.88 8.01
CA ALA A 70 10.32 -10.69 7.52
C ALA A 70 10.37 -9.64 6.39
N LEU A 71 9.42 -9.69 5.46
CA LEU A 71 9.31 -8.71 4.38
C LEU A 71 9.04 -7.29 4.90
N ILE A 72 8.15 -7.12 5.88
CA ILE A 72 7.89 -5.82 6.52
C ILE A 72 9.15 -5.29 7.18
N LEU A 73 9.88 -6.14 7.91
CA LEU A 73 11.15 -5.74 8.54
C LEU A 73 12.17 -5.30 7.49
N PHE A 74 12.28 -6.03 6.37
CA PHE A 74 13.15 -5.61 5.28
C PHE A 74 12.76 -4.25 4.71
N ALA A 75 11.47 -4.00 4.50
CA ALA A 75 10.97 -2.72 4.01
C ALA A 75 11.29 -1.57 4.99
N VAL A 76 11.10 -1.79 6.30
CA VAL A 76 11.45 -0.81 7.35
C VAL A 76 12.95 -0.53 7.35
N ILE A 77 13.78 -1.57 7.38
CA ILE A 77 15.25 -1.42 7.35
C ILE A 77 15.67 -0.65 6.09
N HIS A 78 15.18 -1.05 4.93
CA HIS A 78 15.52 -0.44 3.64
C HIS A 78 15.13 1.05 3.62
N SER A 79 13.90 1.37 4.00
CA SER A 79 13.41 2.76 4.03
C SER A 79 14.16 3.65 5.02
N SER A 80 14.75 3.08 6.07
CA SER A 80 15.47 3.82 7.11
C SER A 80 16.94 4.11 6.77
N GLN A 81 17.48 3.56 5.67
CA GLN A 81 18.91 3.68 5.34
C GLN A 81 19.35 5.13 5.01
N HIS A 82 18.41 5.99 4.61
CA HIS A 82 18.69 7.34 4.13
C HIS A 82 18.39 8.46 5.14
N ILE A 83 17.89 8.12 6.34
CA ILE A 83 17.56 9.11 7.36
C ILE A 83 18.85 9.52 8.08
N GLU A 84 19.17 10.83 8.11
CA GLU A 84 20.26 11.37 8.92
C GLU A 84 20.08 10.90 10.37
N GLN A 85 21.04 10.08 10.81
CA GLN A 85 20.83 9.15 11.91
C GLN A 85 20.77 9.88 13.25
N SER A 86 19.56 10.07 13.78
CA SER A 86 19.41 10.29 15.21
C SER A 86 19.94 9.05 15.95
N THR A 87 20.61 9.27 17.09
CA THR A 87 21.18 8.20 17.91
C THR A 87 20.12 7.18 18.37
N GLU A 88 18.88 7.63 18.56
CA GLU A 88 17.73 6.81 18.92
C GLU A 88 17.22 5.92 17.76
N LEU A 89 17.24 6.42 16.52
CA LEU A 89 16.90 5.59 15.36
C LEU A 89 17.94 4.49 15.17
N MET A 90 19.21 4.80 15.40
CA MET A 90 20.30 3.83 15.28
C MET A 90 20.24 2.70 16.31
N SER A 91 19.89 3.00 17.56
CA SER A 91 19.69 1.97 18.58
C SER A 91 18.50 1.07 18.21
N SER A 92 17.40 1.66 17.74
CA SER A 92 16.22 0.92 17.27
C SER A 92 16.52 0.02 16.07
N MET A 93 17.29 0.50 15.10
CA MET A 93 17.73 -0.30 13.95
C MET A 93 18.66 -1.43 14.35
N THR A 94 19.49 -1.22 15.38
CA THR A 94 20.33 -2.29 15.94
C THR A 94 19.49 -3.38 16.59
N ALA A 95 18.46 -3.00 17.36
CA ALA A 95 17.51 -3.96 17.92
C ALA A 95 16.75 -4.73 16.83
N LEU A 96 16.33 -4.05 15.76
CA LEU A 96 15.65 -4.67 14.64
C LEU A 96 16.53 -5.71 13.91
N LYS A 97 17.83 -5.44 13.78
CA LYS A 97 18.82 -6.40 13.26
C LYS A 97 18.95 -7.66 14.13
N LEU A 98 18.68 -7.57 15.44
CA LEU A 98 18.64 -8.76 16.31
C LEU A 98 17.40 -9.60 16.03
N VAL A 99 16.24 -8.98 15.81
CA VAL A 99 15.02 -9.70 15.38
C VAL A 99 15.27 -10.47 14.09
N PHE A 100 16.04 -9.89 13.17
CA PHE A 100 16.44 -10.56 11.94
C PHE A 100 17.25 -11.84 12.18
N LYS A 101 18.13 -11.85 13.19
CA LYS A 101 18.89 -13.06 13.58
C LYS A 101 17.98 -14.15 14.12
N GLU A 102 16.96 -13.79 14.91
CA GLU A 102 15.99 -14.76 15.43
C GLU A 102 15.12 -15.35 14.32
N LEU A 103 14.69 -14.54 13.35
CA LEU A 103 13.99 -15.04 12.16
C LEU A 103 14.86 -16.00 11.35
N HIS A 104 16.14 -15.67 11.17
CA HIS A 104 17.08 -16.56 10.49
C HIS A 104 17.28 -17.88 11.27
N ARG A 105 17.35 -17.82 12.61
CA ARG A 105 17.43 -19.00 13.47
C ARG A 105 16.16 -19.86 13.39
N TYR A 106 14.98 -19.22 13.38
CA TYR A 106 13.70 -19.90 13.16
C TYR A 106 13.74 -20.68 11.84
N ASP A 107 14.07 -20.02 10.73
CA ASP A 107 14.13 -20.65 9.41
C ASP A 107 15.09 -21.85 9.34
N ASN A 108 16.26 -21.75 9.97
CA ASN A 108 17.21 -22.86 10.08
C ASN A 108 16.65 -24.04 10.88
N THR A 109 15.86 -23.76 11.92
CA THR A 109 15.22 -24.80 12.76
C THR A 109 14.17 -25.58 11.97
N TYR A 110 13.43 -24.90 11.09
CA TYR A 110 12.39 -25.51 10.25
C TYR A 110 12.89 -25.98 8.88
N GLN A 111 14.21 -26.07 8.68
CA GLN A 111 14.86 -26.57 7.46
C GLN A 111 14.40 -25.87 6.17
N ARG A 112 14.08 -24.57 6.24
CA ARG A 112 13.75 -23.82 5.03
C ARG A 112 14.98 -23.66 4.14
N HIS A 113 14.77 -23.75 2.83
CA HIS A 113 15.85 -23.56 1.86
C HIS A 113 16.39 -22.13 1.93
N ALA A 114 17.71 -21.98 1.92
CA ALA A 114 18.37 -20.66 1.92
C ALA A 114 17.93 -19.76 0.75
N SER A 115 17.47 -20.35 -0.36
CA SER A 115 16.91 -19.62 -1.51
C SER A 115 15.63 -18.84 -1.19
N HIS A 116 14.88 -19.25 -0.16
CA HIS A 116 13.65 -18.57 0.28
C HIS A 116 13.91 -17.13 0.72
N TRP A 117 14.98 -16.90 1.47
CA TRP A 117 15.43 -15.55 1.83
C TRP A 117 15.75 -14.70 0.62
N GLY A 118 16.41 -15.30 -0.38
CA GLY A 118 16.67 -14.64 -1.66
C GLY A 118 15.38 -14.21 -2.36
N GLN A 119 14.35 -15.06 -2.37
CA GLN A 119 13.04 -14.73 -2.93
C GLN A 119 12.36 -13.57 -2.19
N LEU A 120 12.40 -13.55 -0.85
CA LEU A 120 11.86 -12.44 -0.05
C LEU A 120 12.59 -11.12 -0.31
N VAL A 121 13.92 -11.16 -0.44
CA VAL A 121 14.71 -9.97 -0.77
C VAL A 121 14.42 -9.50 -2.20
N LEU A 122 14.31 -10.42 -3.16
CA LEU A 122 13.96 -10.09 -4.54
C LEU A 122 12.56 -9.48 -4.67
N LEU A 123 11.61 -9.92 -3.84
CA LEU A 123 10.26 -9.37 -3.76
C LEU A 123 10.23 -7.88 -3.33
N LEU A 124 11.25 -7.39 -2.63
CA LEU A 124 11.33 -5.97 -2.27
C LEU A 124 11.40 -5.06 -3.49
N SER A 125 12.09 -5.49 -4.57
CA SER A 125 12.26 -4.67 -5.77
C SER A 125 10.94 -4.29 -6.46
N PRO A 126 10.04 -5.25 -6.82
CA PRO A 126 8.74 -4.90 -7.37
C PRO A 126 7.85 -4.16 -6.35
N LEU A 127 7.98 -4.41 -5.05
CA LEU A 127 7.24 -3.66 -4.03
C LEU A 127 7.66 -2.20 -3.97
N ILE A 128 8.96 -1.90 -3.96
CA ILE A 128 9.48 -0.54 -3.99
C ILE A 128 9.02 0.18 -5.26
N THR A 129 9.06 -0.52 -6.40
CA THR A 129 8.60 0.04 -7.69
C THR A 129 7.11 0.33 -7.67
N ALA A 130 6.29 -0.58 -7.15
CA ALA A 130 4.85 -0.37 -6.99
C ALA A 130 4.56 0.79 -6.04
N ALA A 131 5.25 0.85 -4.89
CA ALA A 131 5.12 1.94 -3.91
C ALA A 131 5.48 3.29 -4.53
N SER A 132 6.54 3.37 -5.35
CA SER A 132 6.90 4.57 -6.08
C SER A 132 5.81 4.99 -7.08
N LYS A 133 5.26 4.05 -7.85
CA LYS A 133 4.14 4.33 -8.78
C LYS A 133 2.90 4.85 -8.05
N PHE A 134 2.54 4.24 -6.91
CA PHE A 134 1.47 4.75 -6.06
C PHE A 134 1.79 6.12 -5.46
N GLY A 135 3.05 6.36 -5.06
CA GLY A 135 3.50 7.66 -4.57
C GLY A 135 3.33 8.78 -5.59
N ASN A 136 3.67 8.51 -6.86
CA ASN A 136 3.45 9.45 -7.96
C ASN A 136 1.95 9.75 -8.13
N TYR A 137 1.12 8.71 -8.20
CA TYR A 137 -0.34 8.85 -8.26
C TYR A 137 -0.88 9.71 -7.10
N PHE A 138 -0.49 9.42 -5.85
CA PHE A 138 -0.95 10.16 -4.69
C PHE A 138 -0.49 11.61 -4.72
N SER A 139 0.74 11.88 -5.15
CA SER A 139 1.28 13.23 -5.29
C SER A 139 0.48 14.04 -6.32
N THR A 140 0.29 13.50 -7.53
CA THR A 140 -0.50 14.16 -8.60
C THR A 140 -1.94 14.41 -8.16
N ALA A 141 -2.58 13.39 -7.57
CA ALA A 141 -3.95 13.51 -7.13
C ALA A 141 -4.08 14.48 -5.93
N GLN A 142 -3.09 14.56 -5.03
CA GLN A 142 -3.10 15.54 -3.94
C GLN A 142 -3.02 16.97 -4.46
N MET A 143 -2.18 17.23 -5.47
CA MET A 143 -2.10 18.53 -6.13
C MET A 143 -3.44 18.91 -6.79
N PHE A 144 -4.08 17.96 -7.45
CA PHE A 144 -5.36 18.19 -8.12
C PHE A 144 -6.53 18.42 -7.16
N PHE A 145 -6.53 17.71 -6.03
CA PHE A 145 -7.63 17.72 -5.07
C PHE A 145 -7.47 18.72 -3.93
N ASN A 146 -6.43 19.55 -3.95
CA ASN A 146 -6.18 20.66 -3.01
C ASN A 146 -6.18 20.23 -1.51
N GLY A 147 -5.69 19.02 -1.23
CA GLY A 147 -5.62 18.43 0.12
C GLY A 147 -6.97 17.89 0.61
N THR A 148 -7.14 16.62 0.98
CA THR A 148 -6.30 15.42 0.90
C THR A 148 -7.20 14.32 0.33
N ILE A 149 -6.67 13.48 -0.56
CA ILE A 149 -7.37 12.27 -1.00
C ILE A 149 -7.83 11.46 0.23
N PHE A 150 -7.02 11.46 1.30
CA PHE A 150 -7.34 10.85 2.58
C PHE A 150 -8.55 11.48 3.28
N ALA A 151 -8.67 12.82 3.37
CA ALA A 151 -9.88 13.45 3.92
C ALA A 151 -11.11 13.19 3.05
N ARG A 152 -10.93 12.97 1.74
CA ARG A 152 -12.03 12.59 0.84
C ARG A 152 -12.45 11.14 1.02
N VAL A 153 -11.49 10.23 1.20
CA VAL A 153 -11.76 8.82 1.55
C VAL A 153 -12.42 8.71 2.93
N GLN A 154 -12.05 9.57 3.89
CA GLN A 154 -12.68 9.67 5.21
C GLN A 154 -14.08 10.30 5.15
N GLY A 155 -14.24 11.40 4.40
CA GLY A 155 -15.51 12.15 4.30
C GLY A 155 -16.63 11.46 3.52
N ASP A 156 -16.33 10.41 2.75
CA ASP A 156 -17.31 9.56 2.05
C ASP A 156 -18.10 8.62 3.01
N GLY A 157 -17.96 8.77 4.33
CA GLY A 157 -18.93 8.24 5.31
C GLY A 157 -18.93 6.72 5.53
N HIS A 158 -17.89 6.00 5.09
CA HIS A 158 -17.76 4.56 5.37
C HIS A 158 -16.70 4.19 6.42
N LEU A 159 -15.97 5.17 6.96
CA LEU A 159 -15.01 4.94 8.05
C LEU A 159 -15.46 5.50 9.40
N ASP A 160 -16.52 6.32 9.45
CA ASP A 160 -17.08 6.85 10.70
C ASP A 160 -17.70 5.76 11.60
N ASN A 161 -17.85 4.53 11.11
CA ASN A 161 -18.29 3.38 11.90
C ASN A 161 -17.15 2.49 12.42
N CYS A 162 -15.89 2.89 12.21
CA CYS A 162 -14.73 2.17 12.71
C CYS A 162 -13.91 3.06 13.66
N TYR A 163 -14.48 3.38 14.82
CA TYR A 163 -13.67 3.87 15.94
C TYR A 163 -13.16 2.67 16.72
N VAL A 164 -11.84 2.47 16.74
CA VAL A 164 -11.19 1.60 17.72
C VAL A 164 -11.14 2.38 19.03
N LYS A 165 -12.19 2.21 19.84
CA LYS A 165 -12.14 2.57 21.25
C LYS A 165 -11.62 1.33 21.98
N ASP A 166 -10.45 1.46 22.58
CA ASP A 166 -9.73 0.46 23.38
C ASP A 166 -10.40 -0.94 23.45
N THR A 167 -9.85 -1.88 22.68
CA THR A 167 -10.06 -3.34 22.78
C THR A 167 -11.44 -3.96 22.45
N GLU A 168 -12.44 -3.22 21.97
CA GLU A 168 -13.65 -3.85 21.41
C GLU A 168 -14.17 -3.12 20.15
N VAL A 169 -14.36 -3.85 19.06
CA VAL A 169 -15.00 -3.35 17.83
C VAL A 169 -16.52 -3.40 18.03
N GLN A 170 -17.17 -2.24 18.16
CA GLN A 170 -18.63 -2.14 18.17
C GLN A 170 -19.15 -1.60 16.84
N TYR A 171 -20.17 -2.25 16.29
CA TYR A 171 -20.89 -1.78 15.11
C TYR A 171 -22.09 -0.94 15.56
N ARG A 172 -22.23 0.26 14.98
CA ARG A 172 -23.43 1.09 15.17
C ARG A 172 -24.46 0.67 14.13
N ASP A 173 -25.59 0.17 14.61
CA ASP A 173 -26.72 -0.23 13.77
C ASP A 173 -27.57 1.04 13.52
N ASP A 174 -27.37 1.68 12.38
CA ASP A 174 -28.14 2.84 11.97
C ASP A 174 -29.38 2.35 11.20
N SER A 175 -30.33 1.77 11.94
CA SER A 175 -31.68 1.50 11.44
C SER A 175 -32.67 2.45 12.11
N ASP A 176 -32.84 3.62 11.50
CA ASP A 176 -33.98 4.55 11.67
C ASP A 176 -34.45 5.02 10.28
#